data_AF-A0A328DD71-F1
#
_entry.id   AF-A0A328DD71-F1
#
_cell.length_a   1.000
_cell.length_b   1.000
_cell.length_c   1.000
_cell.angle_alpha   90.00
_cell.angle_beta   90.00
_cell.angle_gamma   90.00
#
_symmetry.space_group_name_H-M   'P 1'
#
loop_
_entity.id
_entity.type
_entity.pdbx_description
1 polymer ?
#
loop_
_entity_poly.entity_id
_entity_poly.type
_entity_poly.pdbx_seq_one_letter_code
_entity_poly.pdbx_strand_id
1 'polypeptide(L)'
;MCEEEKDPINKDLIINNGVQKKEKKKKESEVTLSGLLNAIDGLWSAIGEERIIIFTTNHVEKLDPALIRRGRMDHHIEMSYCCFEAFKVLAKNYLDIGDDDSHPLFPEIRRLLGETKTTPADVAENMMPKSAREKADACLERLVKALETAKEEEKRANTVKEEEAHCKKKKQEANDLKKSET
;
A
#
# COMPACT_ATOMS: atom_id res chain seq x y z
N MET A 1 -53.96 -32.95 -55.43
CA MET A 1 -52.50 -33.12 -55.65
C MET A 1 -51.88 -33.31 -54.27
N CYS A 2 -51.98 -34.54 -53.78
CA CYS A 2 -50.88 -35.50 -53.64
C CYS A 2 -50.20 -35.29 -52.26
N GLU A 3 -50.67 -35.96 -51.20
CA GLU A 3 -50.25 -37.32 -50.74
C GLU A 3 -48.83 -37.26 -50.17
N GLU A 4 -48.48 -37.66 -48.92
CA GLU A 4 -48.93 -38.71 -47.98
C GLU A 4 -48.67 -38.25 -46.52
N GLU A 5 -49.53 -38.48 -45.51
CA GLU A 5 -49.70 -39.72 -44.68
C GLU A 5 -48.40 -40.10 -43.90
N LYS A 6 -48.31 -40.33 -42.56
CA LYS A 6 -49.23 -40.87 -41.53
C LYS A 6 -48.86 -40.44 -40.09
N ASP A 7 -49.89 -40.37 -39.26
CA ASP A 7 -49.99 -40.39 -37.78
C ASP A 7 -49.41 -41.67 -37.11
N PRO A 8 -49.48 -41.90 -35.77
CA PRO A 8 -49.19 -41.04 -34.59
C PRO A 8 -48.48 -41.80 -33.40
N ILE A 9 -48.30 -41.12 -32.26
CA ILE A 9 -48.15 -41.63 -30.86
C ILE A 9 -46.80 -42.24 -30.38
N ASN A 10 -46.11 -41.43 -29.57
CA ASN A 10 -45.51 -41.67 -28.23
C ASN A 10 -45.33 -43.11 -27.70
N LYS A 11 -44.07 -43.44 -27.34
CA LYS A 11 -43.54 -44.11 -26.12
C LYS A 11 -42.16 -44.69 -26.49
N ASP A 12 -41.02 -44.38 -25.86
CA ASP A 12 -40.73 -44.35 -24.43
C ASP A 12 -39.53 -43.44 -24.07
N LEU A 13 -39.45 -43.11 -22.78
CA LEU A 13 -38.39 -42.49 -21.96
C LEU A 13 -36.96 -42.97 -22.36
N ILE A 14 -35.84 -42.23 -22.20
CA ILE A 14 -35.17 -41.81 -20.96
C ILE A 14 -34.00 -40.83 -21.29
N ILE A 15 -34.03 -39.62 -20.70
CA ILE A 15 -32.96 -38.84 -20.01
C ILE A 15 -31.52 -38.78 -20.60
N ASN A 16 -31.06 -37.60 -21.08
CA ASN A 16 -30.20 -36.66 -20.30
C ASN A 16 -29.81 -35.38 -21.07
N ASN A 17 -29.96 -34.24 -20.41
CA ASN A 17 -29.78 -32.87 -20.90
C ASN A 17 -28.31 -32.45 -21.05
N GLY A 18 -27.99 -31.75 -22.14
CA GLY A 18 -26.68 -31.11 -22.35
C GLY A 18 -26.78 -29.82 -23.15
N VAL A 19 -27.59 -28.86 -22.69
CA VAL A 19 -27.65 -27.51 -23.28
C VAL A 19 -26.44 -26.71 -22.79
N GLN A 20 -25.42 -26.55 -23.65
CA GLN A 20 -24.33 -25.60 -23.40
C GLN A 20 -24.84 -24.16 -23.50
N LYS A 21 -25.24 -23.62 -22.36
CA LYS A 21 -25.53 -22.20 -22.17
C LYS A 21 -24.19 -21.45 -22.24
N LYS A 22 -23.88 -20.81 -23.38
CA LYS A 22 -22.77 -19.84 -23.46
C LYS A 22 -23.12 -18.64 -22.58
N GLU A 23 -22.71 -18.70 -21.32
CA GLU A 23 -22.70 -17.55 -20.44
C GLU A 23 -21.77 -16.49 -21.05
N LYS A 24 -22.35 -15.44 -21.63
CA LYS A 24 -21.63 -14.18 -21.83
C LYS A 24 -21.29 -13.65 -20.44
N LYS A 25 -20.15 -14.06 -19.90
CA LYS A 25 -19.53 -13.37 -18.76
C LYS A 25 -19.43 -11.90 -19.17
N LYS A 26 -20.21 -11.06 -18.50
CA LYS A 26 -20.07 -9.61 -18.54
C LYS A 26 -18.63 -9.35 -18.10
N LYS A 27 -17.72 -9.09 -19.06
CA LYS A 27 -16.38 -8.61 -18.71
C LYS A 27 -16.65 -7.28 -18.03
N GLU A 28 -16.53 -7.26 -16.70
CA GLU A 28 -16.36 -6.01 -15.99
C GLU A 28 -15.26 -5.26 -16.71
N SER A 29 -15.52 -4.01 -17.07
CA SER A 29 -14.55 -3.15 -17.72
C SER A 29 -13.42 -2.93 -16.72
N GLU A 30 -12.41 -3.79 -16.78
CA GLU A 30 -11.22 -3.70 -15.97
C GLU A 30 -10.46 -2.46 -16.43
N VAL A 31 -10.59 -1.38 -15.66
CA VAL A 31 -9.83 -0.16 -15.89
C VAL A 31 -8.40 -0.46 -15.47
N THR A 32 -7.51 -0.59 -16.44
CA THR A 32 -6.09 -0.77 -16.16
C THR A 32 -5.49 0.59 -15.80
N LEU A 33 -4.51 0.57 -14.90
CA LEU A 33 -3.74 1.76 -14.55
C LEU A 33 -3.13 2.43 -15.79
N SER A 34 -2.59 1.63 -16.72
CA SER A 34 -2.11 2.09 -18.02
C SER A 34 -3.21 2.72 -18.88
N GLY A 35 -4.43 2.16 -18.87
CA GLY A 35 -5.57 2.70 -19.61
C GLY A 35 -6.06 4.05 -19.06
N LEU A 36 -6.12 4.18 -17.73
CA LEU A 36 -6.41 5.45 -17.07
C LEU A 36 -5.34 6.51 -17.39
N LEU A 37 -4.06 6.13 -17.34
CA LEU A 37 -2.96 7.06 -17.56
C LEU A 37 -2.85 7.51 -19.03
N ASN A 38 -3.10 6.61 -19.99
CA ASN A 38 -3.21 6.99 -21.41
C ASN A 38 -4.38 7.95 -21.67
N ALA A 39 -5.49 7.81 -20.95
CA ALA A 39 -6.59 8.77 -21.04
C ALA A 39 -6.18 10.14 -20.50
N ILE A 40 -5.38 10.18 -19.43
CA ILE A 40 -4.83 11.41 -18.86
C ILE A 40 -3.79 12.06 -19.78
N ASP A 41 -2.96 11.29 -20.48
CA ASP A 41 -2.05 11.82 -21.50
C ASP A 41 -2.81 12.53 -22.65
N GLY A 42 -3.98 11.99 -23.02
CA GLY A 42 -4.88 12.64 -23.97
C GLY A 42 -5.44 13.96 -23.44
N LEU A 43 -5.76 14.02 -22.14
CA LEU A 43 -6.20 15.24 -21.46
C LEU A 43 -5.07 16.28 -21.35
N TRP A 44 -3.83 15.84 -21.12
CA TRP A 44 -2.63 16.70 -21.07
C TRP A 44 -2.39 17.44 -22.39
N SER A 45 -2.72 16.80 -23.52
CA SER A 45 -2.52 17.38 -24.86
C SER A 45 -3.70 18.24 -25.34
N ALA A 46 -4.89 18.06 -24.77
CA ALA A 46 -6.14 18.63 -25.28
C ALA A 46 -6.68 19.82 -24.49
N ILE A 47 -6.15 20.08 -23.29
CA ILE A 47 -6.72 21.05 -22.35
C ILE A 47 -5.71 22.19 -22.16
N GLY A 48 -6.15 23.43 -22.45
CA GLY A 48 -5.33 24.63 -22.60
C GLY A 48 -4.45 25.04 -21.42
N GLU A 49 -3.70 26.11 -21.65
CA GLU A 49 -2.58 26.57 -20.83
C GLU A 49 -3.00 26.87 -19.36
N GLU A 50 -2.15 26.40 -18.42
CA GLU A 50 -2.17 26.61 -16.95
C GLU A 50 -3.01 25.64 -16.07
N ARG A 51 -2.58 24.37 -15.94
CA ARG A 51 -3.10 23.44 -14.92
C ARG A 51 -1.98 22.72 -14.16
N ILE A 52 -2.19 22.52 -12.86
CA ILE A 52 -1.35 21.66 -12.01
C ILE A 52 -2.12 20.37 -11.73
N ILE A 53 -1.52 19.22 -12.04
CA ILE A 53 -2.08 17.90 -11.76
C ILE A 53 -1.22 17.22 -10.70
N ILE A 54 -1.85 16.75 -9.62
CA ILE A 54 -1.17 16.08 -8.52
C ILE A 54 -1.54 14.60 -8.54
N PHE A 55 -0.53 13.74 -8.54
CA PHE A 55 -0.67 12.29 -8.41
C PHE A 55 -0.06 11.83 -7.10
N THR A 56 -0.68 10.84 -6.47
CA THR A 56 -0.17 10.18 -5.27
C THR A 56 -0.12 8.68 -5.51
N THR A 57 1.00 8.04 -5.21
CA THR A 57 1.14 6.58 -5.28
C THR A 57 1.99 6.08 -4.11
N ASN A 58 1.62 4.91 -3.58
CA ASN A 58 2.47 4.18 -2.64
C ASN A 58 3.49 3.28 -3.35
N HIS A 59 3.33 3.07 -4.66
CA HIS A 59 4.09 2.12 -5.46
C HIS A 59 4.52 2.77 -6.78
N VAL A 60 5.55 3.61 -6.72
CA VAL A 60 6.09 4.29 -7.92
C VAL A 60 6.70 3.29 -8.91
N GLU A 61 7.23 2.18 -8.42
CA GLU A 61 7.84 1.10 -9.19
C GLU A 61 6.85 0.32 -10.07
N LYS A 62 5.54 0.43 -9.78
CA LYS A 62 4.47 -0.20 -10.57
C LYS A 62 3.91 0.71 -11.66
N LEU A 63 4.36 1.98 -11.70
CA LEU A 63 3.97 2.91 -12.75
C LEU A 63 4.76 2.63 -14.03
N ASP A 64 4.13 2.92 -15.16
CA ASP A 64 4.82 2.87 -16.45
C ASP A 64 5.97 3.92 -16.45
N PRO A 65 7.22 3.52 -16.73
CA PRO A 65 8.36 4.45 -16.80
C PRO A 65 8.16 5.62 -17.77
N ALA A 66 7.27 5.48 -18.77
CA ALA A 66 6.94 6.57 -19.68
C ALA A 66 6.22 7.73 -18.97
N LEU A 67 5.46 7.47 -17.91
CA LEU A 67 4.64 8.47 -17.23
C LEU A 67 5.44 9.31 -16.24
N ILE A 68 6.43 8.71 -15.58
CA ILE A 68 7.37 9.40 -14.68
C ILE A 68 8.40 10.26 -15.42
N ARG A 69 8.31 10.35 -16.76
CA ARG A 69 9.23 11.16 -17.57
C ARG A 69 8.86 12.64 -17.47
N ARG A 70 9.89 13.49 -17.51
CA ARG A 70 9.76 14.94 -17.67
C ARG A 70 8.86 15.29 -18.88
N GLY A 71 7.95 16.24 -18.70
CA GLY A 71 6.87 16.63 -19.58
C GLY A 71 5.49 16.08 -19.17
N ARG A 72 5.44 15.12 -18.25
CA ARG A 72 4.20 14.57 -17.65
C ARG A 72 4.24 14.66 -16.13
N MET A 73 5.18 13.95 -15.50
CA MET A 73 5.43 14.04 -14.06
C MET A 73 6.79 14.70 -13.87
N ASP A 74 6.79 16.03 -13.82
CA ASP A 74 8.01 16.83 -13.76
C ASP A 74 8.62 16.92 -12.36
N HIS A 75 7.77 16.94 -11.33
CA HIS A 75 8.17 17.07 -9.94
C HIS A 75 7.77 15.82 -9.16
N HIS A 76 8.78 15.09 -8.68
CA HIS A 76 8.60 13.94 -7.81
C HIS A 76 8.95 14.34 -6.38
N ILE A 77 7.97 14.26 -5.48
CA ILE A 77 8.14 14.52 -4.05
C ILE A 77 7.94 13.18 -3.33
N GLU A 78 9.01 12.67 -2.73
CA GLU A 78 8.93 11.50 -1.88
C GLU A 78 8.43 11.90 -0.48
N MET A 79 7.37 11.26 -0.01
CA MET A 79 6.85 11.42 1.34
C MET A 79 7.44 10.33 2.24
N SER A 80 8.60 10.62 2.85
CA SER A 80 9.31 9.67 3.72
C SER A 80 8.68 9.54 5.11
N TYR A 81 9.27 8.66 5.94
CA TYR A 81 8.93 8.53 7.35
C TYR A 81 9.19 9.83 8.14
N CYS A 82 8.56 9.93 9.31
CA CYS A 82 8.62 11.10 10.17
C CYS A 82 10.03 11.29 10.75
N CYS A 83 10.70 12.36 10.32
CA CYS A 83 11.96 12.78 10.92
C CYS A 83 11.72 13.73 12.10
N PHE A 84 12.76 14.00 12.87
CA PHE A 84 12.65 14.90 14.03
C PHE A 84 12.19 16.32 13.64
N GLU A 85 12.62 16.82 12.47
CA GLU A 85 12.20 18.13 11.99
C GLU A 85 10.69 18.17 11.66
N ALA A 86 10.16 17.10 11.05
CA ALA A 86 8.72 16.96 10.82
C ALA A 86 7.95 16.86 12.16
N PHE A 87 8.48 16.10 13.13
CA PHE A 87 7.93 16.02 14.47
C PHE A 87 7.82 17.40 15.14
N LYS A 88 8.84 18.27 15.06
CA LYS A 88 8.77 19.61 15.63
C LYS A 88 7.62 20.44 15.07
N VAL A 89 7.40 20.35 13.75
CA VAL A 89 6.25 21.01 13.11
C VAL A 89 4.93 20.48 13.68
N LEU A 90 4.80 19.17 13.88
CA LEU A 90 3.61 18.58 14.51
C LEU A 90 3.48 19.01 15.99
N ALA A 91 4.57 19.03 16.75
CA ALA A 91 4.59 19.46 18.15
C ALA A 91 4.12 20.91 18.30
N LYS A 92 4.61 21.80 17.43
CA LYS A 92 4.18 23.19 17.38
C LYS A 92 2.70 23.31 17.03
N ASN A 93 2.24 22.59 16.00
CA ASN A 93 0.87 22.70 15.52
C ASN A 93 -0.18 22.12 16.49
N TYR A 94 0.13 21.03 17.19
CA TYR A 94 -0.83 20.32 18.04
C TYR A 94 -0.70 20.62 19.54
N LEU A 95 0.50 20.94 20.00
CA LEU A 95 0.81 21.10 21.43
C LEU A 95 1.33 22.49 21.79
N ASP A 96 1.47 23.39 20.81
CA ASP A 96 2.01 24.75 20.96
C ASP A 96 3.40 24.77 21.64
N ILE A 97 4.20 23.73 21.40
CA ILE A 97 5.58 23.65 21.89
C ILE A 97 6.47 24.41 20.90
N GLY A 98 7.19 25.41 21.40
CA GLY A 98 8.09 26.23 20.61
C GLY A 98 9.28 25.46 20.01
N ASP A 99 9.96 26.10 19.06
CA ASP A 99 11.10 25.52 18.33
C ASP A 99 12.43 25.53 19.13
N ASP A 100 12.38 25.81 20.44
CA ASP A 100 13.56 26.06 21.27
C ASP A 100 14.28 24.80 21.77
N ASP A 101 13.89 23.63 21.27
CA ASP A 101 14.40 22.30 21.68
C ASP A 101 14.41 22.08 23.21
N SER A 102 13.61 22.86 23.96
CA SER A 102 13.71 22.95 25.42
C SER A 102 13.02 21.81 26.16
N HIS A 103 12.18 21.04 25.47
CA HIS A 103 11.39 20.01 26.12
C HIS A 103 12.26 18.79 26.49
N PRO A 104 12.24 18.32 27.76
CA PRO A 104 13.12 17.23 28.23
C PRO A 104 13.05 15.93 27.43
N LEU A 105 11.90 15.65 26.80
CA LEU A 105 11.66 14.45 25.99
C LEU A 105 12.17 14.55 24.54
N PHE A 106 12.52 15.74 24.04
CA PHE A 106 12.94 15.91 22.65
C PHE A 106 14.20 15.12 22.27
N PRO A 107 15.28 15.08 23.10
CA PRO A 107 16.45 14.27 22.81
C PRO A 107 16.11 12.78 22.63
N GLU A 108 15.21 12.26 23.46
CA GLU A 108 14.80 10.86 23.41
C GLU A 108 13.91 10.58 22.19
N ILE A 109 12.97 11.47 21.87
CA ILE A 109 12.15 11.35 20.66
C ILE A 109 13.01 11.42 19.40
N ARG A 110 14.02 12.31 19.36
CA ARG A 110 14.98 12.41 18.26
C ARG A 110 15.72 11.08 18.06
N ARG A 111 16.18 10.47 19.15
CA ARG A 111 16.86 9.18 19.13
C ARG A 111 15.95 8.07 18.60
N LEU A 112 14.72 7.99 19.13
CA LEU A 112 13.74 6.97 18.75
C LEU A 112 13.30 7.09 17.28
N LEU A 113 12.95 8.30 16.81
CA LEU A 113 12.58 8.53 15.40
C LEU A 113 13.73 8.22 14.42
N GLY A 114 14.98 8.32 14.86
CA GLY A 114 16.14 7.91 14.06
C GLY A 114 16.32 6.39 13.95
N GLU A 115 15.69 5.63 14.85
CA GLU A 115 15.82 4.17 14.94
C GLU A 115 14.57 3.43 14.47
N THR A 116 13.44 4.10 14.31
CA THR A 116 12.14 3.50 13.95
C THR A 116 11.55 4.10 12.69
N LYS A 117 10.90 3.27 11.87
CA LYS A 117 10.15 3.73 10.69
C LYS A 117 8.70 4.04 11.04
N THR A 118 8.43 5.28 11.45
CA THR A 118 7.09 5.73 11.86
C THR A 118 6.55 6.78 10.90
N THR A 119 5.27 6.70 10.51
CA THR A 119 4.70 7.70 9.61
C THR A 119 4.36 9.01 10.36
N PRO A 120 4.36 10.17 9.68
CA PRO A 120 3.91 11.41 10.31
C PRO A 120 2.49 11.33 10.88
N ALA A 121 1.62 10.53 10.27
CA ALA A 121 0.26 10.29 10.76
C ALA A 121 0.26 9.52 12.09
N ASP A 122 1.06 8.46 12.22
CA ASP A 122 1.18 7.70 13.47
C ASP A 122 1.77 8.55 14.60
N VAL A 123 2.75 9.41 14.28
CA VAL A 123 3.31 10.37 15.24
C VAL A 123 2.23 11.36 15.69
N ALA A 124 1.49 11.95 14.75
CA ALA A 124 0.41 12.89 15.06
C ALA A 124 -0.68 12.24 15.93
N GLU A 125 -1.13 11.03 15.60
CA GLU A 125 -2.13 10.28 16.38
C GLU A 125 -1.71 10.10 17.84
N ASN A 126 -0.44 9.76 18.08
CA ASN A 126 0.07 9.59 19.42
C ASN A 126 0.25 10.93 20.16
N MET A 127 0.45 12.04 19.46
CA MET A 127 0.64 13.36 20.05
C MET A 127 -0.66 14.15 20.22
N MET A 128 -1.71 13.83 19.49
CA MET A 128 -2.97 14.59 19.57
C MET A 128 -3.57 14.50 20.99
N PRO A 129 -3.89 15.65 21.62
CA PRO A 129 -4.59 15.66 22.90
C PRO A 129 -5.94 14.95 22.79
N LYS A 130 -6.18 13.95 23.65
CA LYS A 130 -7.44 13.20 23.72
C LYS A 130 -8.51 13.93 24.54
N SER A 131 -8.13 14.98 25.26
CA SER A 131 -9.04 15.83 26.00
C SER A 131 -8.48 17.25 26.11
N ALA A 132 -9.36 18.24 26.30
CA ALA A 132 -8.97 19.66 26.39
C ALA A 132 -8.07 20.01 27.60
N ARG A 133 -7.89 19.09 28.55
CA ARG A 133 -7.05 19.28 29.75
C ARG A 133 -5.75 18.49 29.71
N GLU A 134 -5.55 17.69 28.67
CA GLU A 134 -4.34 16.89 28.54
C GLU A 134 -3.15 17.79 28.27
N LYS A 135 -2.07 17.59 29.04
CA LYS A 135 -0.84 18.38 28.92
C LYS A 135 0.05 17.84 27.80
N ALA A 136 0.89 18.72 27.26
CA ALA A 136 1.92 18.38 26.29
C ALA A 136 2.79 17.20 26.74
N ASP A 137 3.24 17.20 28.00
CA ASP A 137 4.07 16.15 28.59
C ASP A 137 3.43 14.76 28.43
N ALA A 138 2.13 14.63 28.76
CA ALA A 138 1.41 13.36 28.67
C ALA A 138 1.28 12.87 27.22
N CYS A 139 1.13 13.78 26.26
CA CYS A 139 1.09 13.46 24.84
C CYS A 139 2.46 12.98 24.33
N LEU A 140 3.54 13.63 24.74
CA LEU A 140 4.89 13.25 24.38
C LEU A 140 5.34 11.95 25.05
N GLU A 141 4.97 11.72 26.31
CA GLU A 141 5.22 10.43 26.98
C GLU A 141 4.50 9.27 26.27
N ARG A 142 3.27 9.51 25.81
CA ARG A 142 2.53 8.52 25.01
C ARG A 142 3.25 8.23 23.69
N LEU A 143 3.74 9.26 23.00
CA LEU A 143 4.55 9.08 21.79
C LEU A 143 5.82 8.26 22.07
N VAL A 144 6.57 8.58 23.13
CA VAL A 144 7.78 7.84 23.50
C VAL A 144 7.47 6.35 23.70
N LYS A 145 6.43 6.02 24.47
CA LYS A 145 5.99 4.63 24.67
C LYS A 145 5.61 3.93 23.37
N ALA A 146 4.92 4.63 22.47
CA ALA A 146 4.54 4.08 21.17
C ALA A 146 5.78 3.79 20.30
N LEU A 147 6.75 4.71 20.27
CA LEU A 147 7.99 4.53 19.53
C LEU A 147 8.87 3.42 20.11
N GLU A 148 8.97 3.30 21.43
CA GLU A 148 9.66 2.17 22.09
C GLU A 148 9.02 0.83 21.73
N THR A 149 7.69 0.77 21.75
CA THR A 149 6.95 -0.44 21.37
C THR A 149 7.22 -0.80 19.90
N ALA A 150 7.12 0.17 19.00
CA ALA A 150 7.41 -0.02 17.58
C ALA A 150 8.86 -0.49 17.34
N LYS A 151 9.82 0.05 18.09
CA LYS A 151 11.22 -0.37 18.03
C LYS A 151 11.40 -1.84 18.42
N GLU A 152 10.75 -2.27 19.50
CA GLU A 152 10.83 -3.66 19.95
C GLU A 152 10.13 -4.62 19.00
N GLU A 153 9.02 -4.22 18.40
CA GLU A 153 8.33 -4.99 17.35
C GLU A 153 9.19 -5.13 16.09
N GLU A 154 9.85 -4.07 15.65
CA GLU A 154 10.74 -4.10 14.48
C GLU A 154 11.95 -5.02 14.73
N LYS A 155 12.56 -4.96 15.92
CA LYS A 155 13.63 -5.89 16.31
C LYS A 155 13.16 -7.34 16.24
N ARG A 156 12.01 -7.66 16.84
CA ARG A 156 11.44 -9.02 16.84
C ARG A 156 11.16 -9.50 15.41
N ALA A 157 10.58 -8.64 14.58
CA ALA A 157 10.30 -8.97 13.18
C ALA A 157 11.58 -9.23 12.39
N ASN A 158 12.67 -8.50 12.67
CA ASN A 158 13.95 -8.71 12.01
C ASN A 158 14.63 -10.01 12.46
N THR A 159 14.60 -10.34 13.76
CA THR A 159 15.13 -11.63 14.25
C THR A 159 14.41 -12.81 13.59
N VAL A 160 13.07 -12.75 13.50
CA VAL A 160 12.27 -13.79 12.83
C VAL A 160 12.61 -13.88 11.33
N LYS A 161 12.77 -12.74 10.63
CA LYS A 161 13.16 -12.73 9.21
C LYS A 161 14.55 -13.32 8.98
N GLU A 162 15.50 -13.04 9.88
CA GLU A 162 16.87 -13.59 9.82
C GLU A 162 16.90 -15.11 10.06
N GLU A 163 16.13 -15.58 11.06
CA GLU A 163 15.99 -17.01 11.35
C GLU A 163 15.30 -17.77 10.21
N GLU A 164 14.24 -17.19 9.62
CA GLU A 164 13.57 -17.76 8.44
C GLU A 164 14.49 -17.79 7.21
N ALA A 165 15.27 -16.73 6.98
CA ALA A 165 16.23 -16.69 5.89
C ALA A 165 17.35 -17.74 6.09
N HIS A 166 17.80 -17.93 7.33
CA HIS A 166 18.79 -18.95 7.66
C HIS A 166 18.24 -20.38 7.52
N CYS A 167 16.99 -20.62 7.91
CA CYS A 167 16.29 -21.89 7.72
C CYS A 167 16.04 -22.20 6.24
N LYS A 168 15.69 -21.19 5.43
CA LYS A 168 15.53 -21.33 3.97
C LYS A 168 16.86 -21.66 3.29
N LYS A 169 17.98 -21.02 3.67
CA LYS A 169 19.32 -21.36 3.16
C LYS A 169 19.74 -22.80 3.49
N LYS A 170 19.58 -23.24 4.75
CA LYS A 170 19.91 -24.62 5.15
C LYS A 170 19.08 -25.69 4.42
N LYS A 171 17.80 -25.41 4.15
CA LYS A 171 16.94 -26.31 3.36
C LYS A 171 17.35 -26.36 1.89
N GLN A 172 17.86 -25.26 1.34
CA GLN A 172 18.33 -25.19 -0.03
C GLN A 172 19.66 -25.96 -0.19
N GLU A 173 20.60 -25.77 0.72
CA GLU A 173 21.87 -26.51 0.77
C GLU A 173 21.67 -28.03 0.96
N ALA A 174 20.71 -28.44 1.79
CA ALA A 174 20.37 -29.85 1.99
C ALA A 174 19.67 -30.49 0.78
N ASN A 175 18.96 -29.71 -0.04
CA ASN A 175 18.36 -30.17 -1.28
C ASN A 175 19.38 -30.26 -2.43
N ASP A 176 20.39 -29.38 -2.42
CA ASP A 176 21.45 -29.39 -3.42
C ASP A 176 22.43 -30.57 -3.20
N LEU A 177 22.71 -30.96 -1.95
CA LEU A 177 23.52 -32.14 -1.63
C LEU A 177 22.85 -33.48 -2.01
N LYS A 178 21.52 -33.56 -1.95
CA LYS A 178 20.78 -34.78 -2.35
C LYS A 178 20.68 -34.96 -3.86
N LYS A 179 20.97 -33.92 -4.65
CA LYS A 179 21.00 -33.97 -6.12
C LYS A 179 22.35 -34.38 -6.70
N SER A 180 23.43 -34.39 -5.90
CA SER A 180 24.76 -34.80 -6.36
C SER A 180 25.06 -36.29 -6.15
N GLU A 181 24.19 -37.04 -5.47
CA GLU A 181 24.34 -38.48 -5.19
C GLU A 181 23.40 -39.37 -6.03
N THR A 182 22.66 -38.81 -7.00
CA THR A 182 21.84 -39.54 -8.00
C THR A 182 22.32 -39.20 -9.41
#